data_AF-A0A1V6S776-F1
#
_entry.id   AF-A0A1V6S776-F1
#
_cell.length_a   1.000
_cell.length_b   1.000
_cell.length_c   1.000
_cell.angle_alpha   90.00
_cell.angle_beta   90.00
_cell.angle_gamma   90.00
#
_symmetry.space_group_name_H-M   'P 1'
#
loop_
_entity.id
_entity.type
_entity.pdbx_description
1 polymer ?
#
loop_
_entity_poly.entity_id
_entity_poly.type
_entity_poly.pdbx_seq_one_letter_code
_entity_poly.pdbx_strand_id
1 'polypeptide(L)'
;MIATEFNEGPFKLICDDLGLANMIVKSSEDLTIVGIVDLEWVYAGPAQLFCSAPWWLLYDRPINEEWDFKMGKPPELNNRFFKCLDMFVRILAEEESKTLGNEEVSTLVQWSMDSGAMWLHMLLSCGFLDMSNFPYAQLQGKTGPEILDQALKKLRDTAEVKDFIERKMNDLCKYDEDLDKIEEYNAVGKMTREEFVISVQSLLRLDE
;
A
#
# COMPACT_ATOMS: atom_id res chain seq x y z
N MET A 1 -10.67 -2.62 14.37
CA MET A 1 -9.82 -2.54 13.17
C MET A 1 -8.41 -3.10 13.39
N ILE A 2 -7.94 -3.29 14.63
CA ILE A 2 -6.67 -3.98 14.93
C ILE A 2 -7.00 -5.10 15.92
N ALA A 3 -6.55 -6.32 15.64
CA ALA A 3 -6.69 -7.47 16.53
C ALA A 3 -5.55 -7.47 17.55
N THR A 4 -5.83 -7.02 18.77
CA THR A 4 -4.83 -6.86 19.82
C THR A 4 -4.14 -8.15 20.22
N GLU A 5 -4.83 -9.29 20.05
CA GLU A 5 -4.29 -10.63 20.34
C GLU A 5 -3.07 -11.00 19.49
N PHE A 6 -2.85 -10.36 18.34
CA PHE A 6 -1.72 -10.66 17.44
C PHE A 6 -0.60 -9.62 17.48
N ASN A 7 -0.67 -8.61 18.37
CA ASN A 7 0.31 -7.52 18.42
C ASN A 7 1.70 -8.00 18.85
N GLU A 8 1.76 -8.98 19.76
CA GLU A 8 3.01 -9.52 20.32
C GLU A 8 3.44 -10.83 19.63
N GLY A 9 2.78 -11.18 18.52
CA GLY A 9 3.03 -12.39 17.73
C GLY A 9 2.03 -13.53 17.97
N PRO A 10 2.26 -14.70 17.34
CA PRO A 10 3.43 -15.04 16.54
C PRO A 10 3.54 -14.18 15.27
N PHE A 11 4.74 -13.68 14.98
CA PHE A 11 5.00 -12.93 13.76
C PHE A 11 5.04 -13.86 12.54
N LYS A 12 4.63 -13.32 11.39
CA LYS A 12 4.63 -14.00 10.09
C LYS A 12 5.56 -13.25 9.13
N LEU A 13 6.13 -13.98 8.17
CA LEU A 13 6.81 -13.36 7.04
C LEU A 13 5.74 -12.80 6.09
N ILE A 14 5.84 -11.50 5.81
CA ILE A 14 4.94 -10.74 4.94
C ILE A 14 5.78 -10.13 3.84
N CYS A 15 5.24 -10.00 2.64
CA CYS A 15 5.84 -9.22 1.56
C CYS A 15 4.77 -8.27 1.01
N ASP A 16 4.98 -6.96 1.13
CA ASP A 16 4.00 -5.94 0.70
C ASP A 16 3.87 -5.88 -0.83
N ASP A 17 4.87 -6.37 -1.56
CA ASP A 17 4.86 -6.54 -3.01
C ASP A 17 4.54 -7.98 -3.44
N LEU A 18 4.04 -8.84 -2.55
CA LEU A 18 3.57 -10.16 -2.97
C LEU A 18 2.37 -9.99 -3.91
N GLY A 19 2.48 -10.46 -5.14
CA GLY A 19 1.41 -10.38 -6.13
C GLY A 19 1.54 -11.44 -7.22
N LEU A 20 0.54 -11.52 -8.10
CA LEU A 20 0.48 -12.51 -9.18
C LEU A 20 1.69 -12.43 -10.13
N ALA A 21 2.23 -11.24 -10.36
CA ALA A 21 3.41 -11.03 -11.21
C ALA A 21 4.68 -11.68 -10.63
N ASN A 22 4.69 -11.93 -9.32
CA ASN A 22 5.83 -12.48 -8.58
C ASN A 22 5.75 -14.01 -8.42
N MET A 23 4.78 -14.66 -9.08
CA MET A 23 4.57 -16.11 -9.07
C MET A 23 5.12 -16.75 -10.35
N ILE A 24 6.02 -17.73 -10.19
CA ILE A 24 6.45 -18.58 -11.29
C ILE A 24 5.54 -19.81 -11.33
N VAL A 25 4.88 -20.02 -12.47
CA VAL A 25 4.06 -21.21 -12.72
C VAL A 25 4.77 -22.21 -13.62
N LYS A 26 4.40 -23.48 -13.51
CA LYS A 26 5.04 -24.58 -14.23
C LYS A 26 4.90 -24.47 -15.75
N SER A 27 3.76 -24.04 -16.27
CA SER A 27 3.51 -23.75 -17.69
C SER A 27 2.21 -22.96 -17.90
N SER A 28 1.88 -22.59 -19.15
CA SER A 28 0.60 -21.95 -19.49
C SER A 28 -0.62 -22.85 -19.27
N GLU A 29 -0.46 -24.17 -19.34
CA GLU A 29 -1.53 -25.16 -19.15
C GLU A 29 -1.58 -25.69 -17.70
N ASP A 30 -0.45 -25.64 -16.99
CA ASP A 30 -0.29 -26.08 -15.59
C ASP A 30 0.13 -24.90 -14.72
N LEU A 31 -0.87 -24.25 -14.11
CA LEU A 31 -0.71 -23.07 -13.27
C LEU A 31 -0.20 -23.38 -11.84
N THR A 32 0.35 -24.58 -11.61
CA THR A 32 1.00 -24.90 -10.34
C THR A 32 2.13 -23.91 -10.07
N ILE A 33 2.09 -23.23 -8.92
CA ILE A 33 3.14 -22.32 -8.48
C ILE A 33 4.38 -23.14 -8.10
N VAL A 34 5.50 -22.85 -8.76
CA VAL A 34 6.80 -23.53 -8.57
C VAL A 34 7.88 -22.61 -8.00
N GLY A 35 7.60 -21.31 -7.88
CA GLY A 35 8.52 -20.35 -7.29
C GLY A 35 7.87 -19.00 -7.02
N ILE A 36 8.48 -18.25 -6.10
CA ILE A 36 8.13 -16.86 -5.79
C ILE A 36 9.42 -16.05 -5.95
N VAL A 37 9.32 -14.90 -6.62
CA VAL A 37 10.42 -13.96 -6.82
C VAL A 37 10.10 -12.61 -6.19
N ASP A 38 11.03 -11.66 -6.31
CA ASP A 38 10.85 -10.27 -5.91
C ASP A 38 10.49 -10.10 -4.42
N LEU A 39 11.41 -10.56 -3.57
CA LEU A 39 11.24 -10.62 -2.11
C LEU A 39 11.89 -9.44 -1.36
N GLU A 40 12.17 -8.34 -2.06
CA GLU A 40 12.86 -7.17 -1.48
C GLU A 40 12.04 -6.43 -0.42
N TRP A 41 10.71 -6.62 -0.43
CA TRP A 41 9.77 -6.03 0.54
C TRP A 41 9.34 -7.02 1.63
N VAL A 42 10.14 -8.06 1.90
CA VAL A 42 9.85 -9.04 2.97
C VAL A 42 10.21 -8.50 4.36
N TYR A 43 9.29 -8.65 5.31
CA TYR A 43 9.52 -8.35 6.73
C TYR A 43 8.76 -9.32 7.65
N ALA A 44 9.14 -9.34 8.93
CA ALA A 44 8.38 -10.03 9.96
C ALA A 44 7.35 -9.07 10.56
N GLY A 45 6.07 -9.42 10.53
CA GLY A 45 4.99 -8.59 11.06
C GLY A 45 3.88 -9.38 11.73
N PRO A 46 2.94 -8.71 12.44
CA PRO A 46 1.81 -9.34 13.11
C PRO A 46 0.97 -10.23 12.19
N ALA A 47 0.45 -11.34 12.71
CA ALA A 47 -0.36 -12.28 11.93
C ALA A 47 -1.60 -11.63 11.28
N GLN A 48 -2.17 -10.59 11.89
CA GLN A 48 -3.30 -9.85 11.32
C GLN A 48 -2.99 -9.17 9.97
N LEU A 49 -1.73 -8.78 9.73
CA LEU A 49 -1.32 -8.20 8.44
C LEU A 49 -1.21 -9.29 7.38
N PHE A 50 -0.66 -10.45 7.75
CA PHE A 50 -0.56 -11.62 6.87
C PHE A 50 -1.94 -12.17 6.49
N CYS A 51 -2.86 -12.25 7.45
CA CYS A 51 -4.20 -12.78 7.26
C CYS A 51 -5.21 -11.71 6.80
N SER A 52 -4.79 -10.81 5.92
CA SER A 52 -5.69 -9.86 5.27
C SER A 52 -5.93 -10.26 3.82
N ALA A 53 -7.10 -9.90 3.29
CA ALA A 53 -7.40 -10.14 1.89
C ALA A 53 -6.29 -9.57 0.97
N PRO A 54 -5.80 -10.35 0.00
CA PRO A 54 -4.73 -9.89 -0.89
C PRO A 54 -5.21 -8.73 -1.76
N TRP A 55 -4.39 -7.69 -1.88
CA TRP A 55 -4.70 -6.53 -2.73
C TRP A 55 -4.66 -6.87 -4.23
N TRP A 56 -3.85 -7.86 -4.61
CA TRP A 56 -3.52 -8.22 -6.00
C TRP A 56 -4.57 -9.11 -6.71
N LEU A 57 -5.77 -9.25 -6.15
CA LEU A 57 -6.82 -10.13 -6.71
C LEU A 57 -7.17 -9.85 -8.19
N LEU A 58 -6.96 -8.62 -8.66
CA LEU A 58 -7.22 -8.22 -10.05
C LEU A 58 -5.95 -7.98 -10.90
N TYR A 59 -4.78 -8.42 -10.45
CA TYR A 59 -3.48 -8.10 -11.09
C TYR A 59 -3.21 -6.59 -11.17
N ASP A 60 -3.85 -5.81 -10.30
CA ASP A 60 -3.73 -4.36 -10.29
C ASP A 60 -3.77 -3.83 -8.85
N ARG A 61 -3.06 -2.73 -8.60
CA ARG A 61 -3.00 -2.14 -7.26
C ARG A 61 -4.25 -1.29 -7.03
N PRO A 62 -5.01 -1.51 -5.93
CA PRO A 62 -6.23 -0.75 -5.62
C PRO A 62 -5.98 0.72 -5.22
N ILE A 63 -4.81 1.29 -5.55
CA ILE A 63 -4.45 2.69 -5.37
C ILE A 63 -4.35 3.46 -6.71
N ASN A 64 -4.57 2.77 -7.83
CA ASN A 64 -4.62 3.42 -9.14
C ASN A 64 -5.91 4.24 -9.30
N GLU A 65 -5.82 5.40 -9.95
CA GLU A 65 -6.96 6.31 -10.18
C GLU A 65 -8.15 5.65 -10.94
N GLU A 66 -7.92 4.51 -11.59
CA GLU A 66 -8.98 3.71 -12.22
C GLU A 66 -9.96 3.10 -11.20
N TRP A 67 -9.50 2.94 -9.95
CA TRP A 67 -10.28 2.42 -8.82
C TRP A 67 -11.01 3.53 -8.05
N ASP A 68 -10.65 4.79 -8.30
CA ASP A 68 -11.17 5.92 -7.55
C ASP A 68 -12.66 6.13 -7.79
N PHE A 69 -13.32 6.60 -6.73
CA PHE A 69 -14.71 6.96 -6.80
C PHE A 69 -14.89 8.24 -7.61
N LYS A 70 -15.51 8.11 -8.79
CA LYS A 70 -15.83 9.26 -9.65
C LYS A 70 -17.23 9.75 -9.33
N MET A 71 -17.35 11.00 -8.88
CA MET A 71 -18.63 11.62 -8.50
C MET A 71 -19.40 10.80 -7.44
N GLY A 72 -18.67 10.22 -6.48
CA GLY A 72 -19.24 9.41 -5.40
C GLY A 72 -19.75 8.02 -5.83
N LYS A 73 -19.45 7.58 -7.06
CA LYS A 73 -19.80 6.24 -7.55
C LYS A 73 -18.57 5.34 -7.67
N PRO A 74 -18.65 4.09 -7.20
CA PRO A 74 -17.57 3.12 -7.38
C PRO A 74 -17.43 2.73 -8.86
N PRO A 75 -16.21 2.50 -9.37
CA PRO A 75 -16.01 1.95 -10.70
C PRO A 75 -16.42 0.46 -10.79
N GLU A 76 -16.54 -0.07 -12.01
CA GLU A 76 -16.87 -1.49 -12.23
C GLU A 76 -15.83 -2.45 -11.64
N LEU A 77 -14.58 -2.01 -11.52
CA LEU A 77 -13.48 -2.76 -10.91
C LEU A 77 -13.81 -3.18 -9.47
N ASN A 78 -14.56 -2.37 -8.71
CA ASN A 78 -14.96 -2.70 -7.34
C ASN A 78 -15.79 -3.98 -7.31
N ASN A 79 -16.78 -4.11 -8.21
CA ASN A 79 -17.63 -5.29 -8.28
C ASN A 79 -16.84 -6.54 -8.67
N ARG A 80 -15.83 -6.39 -9.53
CA ARG A 80 -14.92 -7.49 -9.90
C ARG A 80 -14.04 -7.89 -8.71
N PHE A 81 -13.51 -6.92 -7.98
CA PHE A 81 -12.69 -7.15 -6.80
C PHE A 81 -13.47 -7.94 -5.74
N PHE A 82 -14.69 -7.52 -5.40
CA PHE A 82 -15.52 -8.24 -4.44
C PHE A 82 -15.86 -9.66 -4.88
N LYS A 83 -16.15 -9.88 -6.16
CA LYS A 83 -16.34 -11.24 -6.70
C LYS A 83 -15.09 -12.11 -6.54
N CYS A 84 -13.92 -11.56 -6.85
CA CYS A 84 -12.66 -12.28 -6.68
C CYS A 84 -12.34 -12.55 -5.21
N LEU A 85 -12.66 -11.60 -4.33
CA LEU A 85 -12.51 -11.73 -2.89
C LEU A 85 -13.39 -12.85 -2.33
N ASP A 86 -14.67 -12.89 -2.71
CA ASP A 86 -15.60 -13.95 -2.30
C ASP A 86 -15.11 -15.33 -2.76
N MET A 87 -14.60 -15.43 -3.99
CA MET A 87 -13.99 -16.67 -4.48
C MET A 87 -12.74 -17.04 -3.68
N PHE A 88 -11.87 -16.08 -3.40
CA PHE A 88 -10.63 -16.30 -2.66
C PHE A 88 -10.90 -16.85 -1.27
N VAL A 89 -11.79 -16.21 -0.50
CA VAL A 89 -12.13 -16.65 0.87
C VAL A 89 -12.71 -18.06 0.86
N ARG A 90 -13.62 -18.34 -0.07
CA ARG A 90 -14.21 -19.67 -0.21
C ARG A 90 -13.15 -20.73 -0.52
N ILE A 91 -12.31 -20.49 -1.52
CA ILE A 91 -11.26 -21.44 -1.92
C ILE A 91 -10.24 -21.62 -0.78
N LEU A 92 -9.85 -20.54 -0.11
CA LEU A 92 -8.94 -20.61 1.04
C LEU A 92 -9.48 -21.52 2.13
N ALA A 93 -10.75 -21.37 2.52
CA ALA A 93 -11.40 -22.25 3.48
C ALA A 93 -11.48 -23.71 2.99
N GLU A 94 -11.79 -23.93 1.71
CA GLU A 94 -11.80 -25.27 1.11
C GLU A 94 -10.41 -25.94 1.15
N GLU A 95 -9.33 -25.20 0.87
CA GLU A 95 -7.96 -25.73 0.93
C GLU A 95 -7.47 -25.96 2.37
N GLU A 96 -7.81 -25.06 3.31
CA GLU A 96 -7.52 -25.27 4.73
C GLU A 96 -8.22 -26.52 5.27
N SER A 97 -9.47 -26.78 4.86
CA SER A 97 -10.21 -27.97 5.29
C SER A 97 -9.55 -29.30 4.89
N LYS A 98 -8.73 -29.30 3.82
CA LYS A 98 -7.97 -30.47 3.35
C LYS A 98 -6.70 -30.70 4.17
N THR A 99 -6.21 -29.66 4.84
CA THR A 99 -4.91 -29.64 5.51
C THR A 99 -5.15 -29.68 7.03
N LEU A 100 -5.13 -30.87 7.62
CA LEU A 100 -5.31 -31.18 9.06
C LEU A 100 -5.31 -29.97 10.04
N GLY A 101 -6.43 -29.27 10.13
CA GLY A 101 -6.89 -28.62 11.37
C GLY A 101 -6.62 -27.13 11.61
N ASN A 102 -6.11 -26.35 10.65
CA ASN A 102 -5.94 -24.90 10.86
C ASN A 102 -6.84 -24.08 9.92
N GLU A 103 -8.07 -23.80 10.35
CA GLU A 103 -8.95 -22.76 9.76
C GLU A 103 -8.55 -21.34 10.20
N GLU A 104 -7.29 -21.17 10.62
CA GLU A 104 -6.81 -19.93 11.26
C GLU A 104 -6.70 -18.78 10.25
N VAL A 105 -6.30 -19.05 9.00
CA VAL A 105 -6.10 -17.98 8.00
C VAL A 105 -7.42 -17.54 7.40
N SER A 106 -8.31 -18.45 6.98
CA SER A 106 -9.63 -18.06 6.44
C SER A 106 -10.47 -17.31 7.47
N THR A 107 -10.46 -17.75 8.73
CA THR A 107 -11.17 -17.06 9.82
C THR A 107 -10.63 -15.64 10.04
N LEU A 108 -9.31 -15.46 10.02
CA LEU A 108 -8.70 -14.14 10.18
C LEU A 108 -8.92 -13.23 8.96
N VAL A 109 -8.91 -13.79 7.74
CA VAL A 109 -9.29 -13.03 6.53
C VAL A 109 -10.74 -12.56 6.64
N GLN A 110 -11.67 -13.43 7.06
CA GLN A 110 -13.07 -13.07 7.27
C GLN A 110 -13.21 -11.97 8.34
N TRP A 111 -12.52 -12.10 9.47
CA TRP A 111 -12.47 -11.06 10.49
C TRP A 111 -11.96 -9.72 9.94
N SER A 112 -10.92 -9.76 9.09
CA SER A 112 -10.34 -8.55 8.51
C SER A 112 -11.32 -7.83 7.56
N MET A 113 -12.16 -8.58 6.85
CA MET A 113 -13.24 -8.07 6.00
C MET A 113 -14.38 -7.46 6.83
N ASP A 114 -14.81 -8.17 7.86
CA ASP A 114 -15.94 -7.77 8.69
C ASP A 114 -15.61 -6.49 9.46
N SER A 115 -14.44 -6.48 10.10
CA SER A 115 -13.94 -5.37 10.91
C SER A 115 -13.44 -4.18 10.07
N GLY A 116 -13.21 -4.36 8.77
CA GLY A 116 -12.59 -3.37 7.89
C GLY A 116 -11.06 -3.24 8.04
N ALA A 117 -10.42 -4.08 8.85
CA ALA A 117 -8.97 -4.08 9.06
C ALA A 117 -8.19 -4.24 7.75
N MET A 118 -8.67 -5.08 6.82
CA MET A 118 -7.98 -5.30 5.55
C MET A 118 -7.80 -4.02 4.74
N TRP A 119 -8.74 -3.09 4.82
CA TRP A 119 -8.66 -1.81 4.09
C TRP A 119 -7.55 -0.92 4.66
N LEU A 120 -7.42 -0.90 5.99
CA LEU A 120 -6.30 -0.24 6.65
C LEU A 120 -4.97 -0.87 6.25
N HIS A 121 -4.89 -2.20 6.19
CA HIS A 121 -3.66 -2.90 5.82
C HIS A 121 -3.29 -2.69 4.34
N MET A 122 -4.28 -2.61 3.44
CA MET A 122 -4.06 -2.22 2.04
C MET A 122 -3.47 -0.82 1.92
N LEU A 123 -3.98 0.13 2.70
CA LEU A 123 -3.44 1.49 2.76
C LEU A 123 -2.00 1.53 3.27
N LEU A 124 -1.66 0.72 4.27
CA LEU A 124 -0.30 0.63 4.82
C LEU A 124 0.69 0.00 3.82
N SER A 125 0.30 -1.09 3.15
CA SER A 125 1.16 -1.83 2.21
C SER A 125 1.38 -1.11 0.87
N CYS A 126 0.47 -0.22 0.46
CA CYS A 126 0.56 0.47 -0.82
C CYS A 126 1.34 1.80 -0.75
N GLY A 127 1.67 2.31 0.44
CA GLY A 127 2.53 3.50 0.62
C GLY A 127 1.95 4.83 0.15
N PHE A 128 0.80 4.84 -0.55
CA PHE A 128 0.13 6.04 -1.06
C PHE A 128 -1.28 6.15 -0.47
N LEU A 129 -1.52 7.24 0.26
CA LEU A 129 -2.81 7.58 0.86
C LEU A 129 -3.43 8.73 0.07
N ASP A 130 -4.39 8.42 -0.80
CA ASP A 130 -5.33 9.41 -1.32
C ASP A 130 -6.70 9.15 -0.69
N MET A 131 -7.39 10.22 -0.32
CA MET A 131 -8.74 10.19 0.24
C MET A 131 -9.78 9.74 -0.81
N SER A 132 -9.45 9.76 -2.10
CA SER A 132 -10.27 9.19 -3.17
C SER A 132 -10.02 7.70 -3.43
N ASN A 133 -8.93 7.14 -2.90
CA ASN A 133 -8.52 5.79 -3.26
C ASN A 133 -9.51 4.74 -2.74
N PHE A 134 -9.58 3.62 -3.46
CA PHE A 134 -10.56 2.57 -3.18
C PHE A 134 -10.49 2.03 -1.74
N PRO A 135 -9.33 1.64 -1.19
CA PRO A 135 -9.23 1.17 0.19
C PRO A 135 -9.68 2.21 1.21
N TYR A 136 -9.37 3.50 1.03
CA TYR A 136 -9.80 4.57 1.92
C TYR A 136 -11.31 4.73 1.91
N ALA A 137 -11.94 4.74 0.72
CA ALA A 137 -13.39 4.82 0.60
C ALA A 137 -14.09 3.63 1.28
N GLN A 138 -13.54 2.42 1.17
CA GLN A 138 -14.07 1.24 1.86
C GLN A 138 -13.87 1.31 3.38
N LEU A 139 -12.70 1.77 3.83
CA LEU A 139 -12.40 1.99 5.25
C LEU A 139 -13.35 3.03 5.87
N GLN A 140 -13.60 4.13 5.15
CA GLN A 140 -14.52 5.18 5.55
C GLN A 140 -15.95 4.64 5.63
N GLY A 141 -16.38 3.81 4.68
CA GLY A 141 -17.68 3.13 4.73
C GLY A 141 -17.85 2.19 5.93
N LYS A 142 -16.78 1.54 6.37
CA LYS A 142 -16.77 0.65 7.56
C LYS A 142 -16.73 1.41 8.89
N THR A 143 -15.98 2.51 8.95
CA THR A 143 -15.73 3.26 10.19
C THR A 143 -16.75 4.38 10.43
N GLY A 144 -17.31 4.92 9.35
CA GLY A 144 -18.08 6.16 9.37
C GLY A 144 -17.18 7.37 9.05
N PRO A 145 -17.58 8.27 8.13
CA PRO A 145 -16.77 9.40 7.71
C PRO A 145 -16.50 10.39 8.85
N GLU A 146 -17.47 10.59 9.75
CA GLU A 146 -17.33 11.56 10.85
C GLU A 146 -16.25 11.14 11.85
N ILE A 147 -16.17 9.85 12.16
CA ILE A 147 -15.19 9.31 13.10
C ILE A 147 -13.78 9.45 12.51
N LEU A 148 -13.62 9.09 11.24
CA LEU A 148 -12.33 9.17 10.56
C LEU A 148 -11.87 10.62 10.42
N ASP A 149 -12.76 11.53 10.00
CA ASP A 149 -12.47 12.95 9.89
C ASP A 149 -12.11 13.57 11.25
N GLN A 150 -12.81 13.20 12.32
CA GLN A 150 -12.50 13.69 13.66
C GLN A 150 -11.13 13.18 14.13
N ALA A 151 -10.81 11.92 13.88
CA ALA A 151 -9.51 11.34 14.22
C ALA A 151 -8.37 12.04 13.45
N LEU A 152 -8.54 12.25 12.15
CA LEU A 152 -7.55 12.93 11.30
C LEU A 152 -7.36 14.40 11.69
N LYS A 153 -8.46 15.13 12.01
CA LYS A 153 -8.38 16.51 12.51
C LYS A 153 -7.61 16.57 13.82
N LYS A 154 -7.93 15.68 14.77
CA LYS A 154 -7.23 15.61 16.06
C LYS A 154 -5.73 15.35 15.87
N LEU A 155 -5.35 14.47 14.94
CA LEU A 155 -3.95 14.20 14.63
C LEU A 155 -3.26 15.42 14.00
N ARG A 156 -3.90 16.04 13.00
CA ARG A 156 -3.40 17.23 12.30
C ARG A 156 -3.17 18.41 13.25
N ASP A 157 -3.97 18.51 14.30
CA ASP A 157 -3.88 19.62 15.25
C ASP A 157 -2.74 19.50 16.27
N THR A 158 -2.07 18.36 16.33
CA THR A 158 -0.91 18.16 17.21
C THR A 158 0.28 19.03 16.79
N ALA A 159 1.07 19.48 17.77
CA ALA A 159 2.27 20.27 17.52
C ALA A 159 3.28 19.49 16.65
N GLU A 160 3.49 18.21 16.96
CA GLU A 160 4.38 17.33 16.20
C GLU A 160 4.03 17.28 14.71
N VAL A 161 2.75 17.10 14.36
CA VAL A 161 2.31 17.06 12.96
C VAL A 161 2.44 18.43 12.30
N LYS A 162 2.14 19.52 13.01
CA LYS A 162 2.30 20.89 12.50
C LYS A 162 3.77 21.19 12.20
N ASP A 163 4.67 20.88 13.13
CA ASP A 163 6.11 21.06 12.98
C ASP A 163 6.67 20.19 11.85
N PHE A 164 6.17 18.95 11.72
CA PHE A 164 6.52 18.05 10.61
C PHE A 164 6.09 18.65 9.26
N ILE A 165 4.85 19.13 9.16
CA ILE A 165 4.33 19.76 7.93
C ILE A 165 5.15 21.00 7.58
N GLU A 166 5.39 21.91 8.53
CA GLU A 166 6.17 23.12 8.29
C GLU A 166 7.57 22.78 7.76
N ARG A 167 8.26 21.84 8.41
CA ARG A 167 9.58 21.38 7.97
C ARG A 167 9.53 20.78 6.57
N LYS A 168 8.56 19.91 6.27
CA LYS A 168 8.43 19.29 4.95
C LYS A 168 8.07 20.28 3.84
N MET A 169 7.25 21.29 4.15
CA MET A 169 6.97 22.37 3.20
C MET A 169 8.21 23.22 2.93
N ASN A 170 9.03 23.50 3.96
CA ASN A 170 10.30 24.20 3.77
C ASN A 170 11.32 23.36 2.98
N ASP A 171 11.40 22.06 3.25
CA ASP A 171 12.23 21.12 2.47
C ASP A 171 11.79 21.08 1.00
N LEU A 172 10.47 21.08 0.75
CA LEU A 172 9.90 21.11 -0.61
C LEU A 172 10.24 22.42 -1.34
N CYS A 173 10.07 23.58 -0.70
CA CYS A 173 10.46 24.86 -1.30
C CYS A 173 11.94 24.89 -1.70
N LYS A 174 12.83 24.38 -0.83
CA LYS A 174 14.27 24.27 -1.14
C LYS A 174 14.52 23.33 -2.32
N TYR A 175 13.85 22.19 -2.34
CA TYR A 175 13.95 21.24 -3.45
C TYR A 175 13.51 21.88 -4.77
N ASP A 176 12.38 22.60 -4.78
CA ASP A 176 11.88 23.26 -5.98
C ASP A 176 12.85 24.36 -6.45
N GLU A 177 13.41 25.17 -5.53
CA GLU A 177 14.45 26.16 -5.85
C GLU A 177 15.71 25.51 -6.45
N ASP A 178 16.13 24.36 -5.93
CA ASP A 178 17.29 23.64 -6.46
C ASP A 178 16.98 22.94 -7.79
N LEU A 179 15.76 22.43 -7.95
CA LEU A 179 15.28 21.86 -9.20
C LEU A 179 15.22 22.91 -10.30
N ASP A 180 14.65 24.09 -10.04
CA ASP A 180 14.59 25.21 -11.00
C ASP A 180 15.99 25.60 -11.47
N LYS A 181 16.97 25.68 -10.56
CA LYS A 181 18.39 25.91 -10.92
C LYS A 181 18.89 24.81 -11.85
N ILE A 182 18.68 23.53 -11.51
CA ILE A 182 19.14 22.38 -12.32
C ILE A 182 18.45 22.35 -13.70
N GLU A 183 17.16 22.65 -13.77
CA GLU A 183 16.41 22.67 -15.03
C GLU A 183 16.85 23.83 -15.94
N GLU A 184 17.16 25.01 -15.38
CA GLU A 184 17.82 26.09 -16.12
C GLU A 184 19.18 25.64 -16.70
N TYR A 185 19.95 24.85 -15.95
CA TYR A 185 21.23 24.28 -16.44
C TYR A 185 21.02 23.23 -17.55
N ASN A 186 19.93 22.45 -17.51
CA ASN A 186 19.62 21.42 -18.51
C ASN A 186 18.95 21.97 -19.79
N ALA A 187 18.21 23.08 -19.72
CA ALA A 187 17.59 23.72 -20.88
C ALA A 187 18.63 24.31 -21.87
N VAL A 188 19.85 24.56 -21.39
CA VAL A 188 20.99 24.94 -22.24
C VAL A 188 21.71 23.65 -22.65
N GLY A 189 21.39 23.11 -23.83
CA GLY A 189 22.04 21.91 -24.42
C GLY A 189 23.53 22.06 -24.77
N LYS A 190 24.34 22.64 -23.87
CA LYS A 190 25.77 22.95 -24.01
C LYS A 190 26.63 22.35 -22.90
N MET A 191 26.08 21.54 -22.00
CA MET A 191 26.83 21.02 -20.86
C MET A 191 27.27 19.57 -21.08
N THR A 192 28.54 19.30 -20.83
CA THR A 192 29.13 17.96 -20.82
C THR A 192 28.73 17.18 -19.56
N ARG A 193 28.86 15.85 -19.58
CA ARG A 193 28.52 14.99 -18.43
C ARG A 193 29.31 15.39 -17.17
N GLU A 194 30.57 15.78 -17.34
CA GLU A 194 31.46 16.19 -16.27
C GLU A 194 30.98 17.49 -15.61
N GLU A 195 30.56 18.47 -16.41
CA GLU A 195 30.02 19.76 -15.92
C GLU A 195 28.68 19.59 -15.19
N PHE A 196 27.84 18.65 -15.64
CA PHE A 196 26.60 18.30 -14.94
C PHE A 196 26.91 17.70 -13.55
N VAL A 197 27.85 16.75 -13.47
CA VAL A 197 28.23 16.10 -12.20
C VAL A 197 28.81 17.12 -11.21
N ILE A 198 29.65 18.06 -11.66
CA ILE A 198 30.22 19.11 -10.80
C ILE A 198 29.12 20.03 -10.27
N SER A 199 28.19 20.45 -11.13
CA SER A 199 27.08 21.33 -10.77
C SER A 199 26.16 20.69 -9.73
N VAL A 200 25.77 19.42 -9.95
CA VAL A 200 24.94 18.66 -9.00
C VAL A 200 25.69 18.42 -7.69
N GLN A 201 26.99 18.11 -7.73
CA GLN A 201 27.79 17.95 -6.50
C GLN A 201 27.87 19.22 -5.66
N SER A 202 27.84 20.40 -6.28
CA SER A 202 27.84 21.68 -5.55
C SER A 202 26.52 21.95 -4.84
N LEU A 203 25.40 21.49 -5.41
CA LEU A 203 24.05 21.61 -4.83
C LEU A 203 23.82 20.57 -3.72
N LEU A 204 24.42 19.37 -3.83
CA LEU A 204 24.33 18.32 -2.82
C LEU A 204 25.22 18.56 -1.59
N ARG A 205 26.11 19.56 -1.63
CA ARG A 205 26.79 20.06 -0.42
C ARG A 205 25.82 20.93 0.35
N LEU A 206 24.95 20.27 1.09
CA LEU A 206 24.23 20.90 2.20
C LEU A 206 25.30 21.49 3.13
N ASP A 207 25.23 22.81 3.36
CA ASP A 207 26.01 23.45 4.43
C ASP A 207 25.72 22.69 5.74
N GLU A 208 26.75 22.03 6.29
CA GLU A 208 26.74 21.43 7.63
C GLU A 208 26.52 22.47 8.74
#